data_AF-W1X962-F1
#
_entry.id   AF-W1X962-F1
#
_cell.length_a   1.000
_cell.length_b   1.000
_cell.length_c   1.000
_cell.angle_alpha   90.00
_cell.angle_beta   90.00
_cell.angle_gamma   90.00
#
_symmetry.space_group_name_H-M   'P 1'
#
loop_
_entity.id
_entity.type
_entity.pdbx_description
1 polymer ?
#
loop_
_entity_poly.entity_id
_entity_poly.type
_entity_poly.pdbx_seq_one_letter_code
_entity_poly.pdbx_strand_id
1 'polypeptide(L)'
;MNSLQILSFVGFTLLVAVITWWKVRKTDTGSQQGYFLAGRSLKAPVIAASLMLTNLSTEQLVGLSGQAYKSGMSGMGWEVTSAVTLIFLALIFLPRYLKRGIATIP
;
A
#
# COMPACT_ATOMS: atom_id res chain seq x y z
N MET A 1 27.98 10.25 3.84
CA MET A 1 27.32 9.44 2.80
C MET A 1 28.35 9.15 1.73
N ASN A 2 28.58 7.88 1.43
CA ASN A 2 29.56 7.48 0.43
C ASN A 2 29.00 7.72 -0.98
N SER A 3 29.83 8.05 -1.96
CA SER A 3 29.39 8.29 -3.35
C SER A 3 28.55 7.14 -3.91
N LEU A 4 28.89 5.90 -3.53
CA LEU A 4 28.15 4.69 -3.88
C LEU A 4 26.70 4.67 -3.35
N GLN A 5 26.44 5.22 -2.16
CA GLN A 5 25.10 5.27 -1.56
C GLN A 5 24.20 6.27 -2.29
N ILE A 6 24.77 7.40 -2.71
CA ILE A 6 24.05 8.41 -3.49
C ILE A 6 23.72 7.84 -4.86
N LEU A 7 24.69 7.18 -5.50
CA LEU A 7 24.51 6.55 -6.80
C LEU A 7 23.44 5.45 -6.76
N SER A 8 23.44 4.58 -5.74
CA SER A 8 22.45 3.52 -5.61
C SER A 8 21.05 4.05 -5.33
N PHE A 9 20.92 5.08 -4.48
CA PHE A 9 19.64 5.75 -4.21
C PHE A 9 19.05 6.35 -5.50
N VAL A 10 19.83 7.22 -6.17
CA VAL A 10 19.37 7.88 -7.40
C VAL A 10 19.10 6.86 -8.50
N GLY A 11 19.97 5.85 -8.66
CA GLY A 11 19.80 4.80 -9.66
C GLY A 11 18.52 3.99 -9.45
N PHE A 12 18.23 3.57 -8.22
CA PHE A 12 17.02 2.82 -7.90
C PHE A 12 15.75 3.67 -8.09
N THR A 13 15.76 4.92 -7.61
CA THR A 13 14.63 5.84 -7.79
C THR A 13 14.32 6.10 -9.26
N LEU A 14 15.35 6.35 -10.08
CA LEU A 14 15.19 6.54 -11.52
C LEU A 14 14.70 5.28 -12.22
N LEU A 15 15.21 4.11 -11.84
CA LEU A 15 14.74 2.84 -12.38
C LEU A 15 13.24 2.65 -12.15
N VAL A 16 12.77 2.84 -10.90
CA VAL A 16 11.35 2.73 -10.56
C VAL A 16 10.52 3.76 -11.33
N ALA A 17 11.01 5.00 -11.45
CA ALA A 17 10.33 6.05 -12.22
C ALA A 17 10.18 5.67 -13.71
N VAL A 18 11.25 5.16 -14.34
CA VAL A 18 11.25 4.75 -15.75
C VAL A 18 10.33 3.56 -15.99
N ILE A 19 10.38 2.53 -15.13
CA ILE A 19 9.48 1.37 -15.24
C ILE A 19 8.03 1.80 -15.09
N THR A 20 7.75 2.66 -14.10
CA THR A 20 6.39 3.16 -13.86
C THR A 20 5.89 3.95 -15.05
N TRP A 21 6.67 4.90 -15.56
CA TRP A 21 6.32 5.68 -16.75
C TRP A 21 6.11 4.80 -17.98
N TRP A 22 6.98 3.81 -18.21
CA TRP A 22 6.85 2.88 -19.34
C TRP A 22 5.62 1.99 -19.24
N LYS A 23 5.19 1.64 -18.04
CA LYS A 23 3.99 0.81 -17.80
C LYS A 23 2.70 1.63 -17.88
N VAL A 24 2.70 2.87 -17.39
CA VAL A 24 1.51 3.74 -17.30
C VAL A 24 1.21 4.47 -18.62
N ARG A 25 2.21 4.73 -19.49
CA ARG A 25 2.02 5.45 -20.78
C ARG A 25 1.00 4.84 -21.75
N LYS A 26 0.60 3.57 -21.57
CA LYS A 26 -0.43 2.89 -22.39
C LYS A 26 -1.73 2.63 -21.61
N THR A 27 -1.79 3.06 -20.36
CA THR A 27 -2.95 2.83 -19.49
C THR A 27 -3.97 3.95 -19.69
N ASP A 28 -5.21 3.54 -20.00
CA ASP A 28 -6.30 4.46 -20.24
C ASP A 28 -6.72 5.14 -18.92
N THR A 29 -6.28 6.37 -18.73
CA THR A 29 -6.51 7.19 -17.52
C THR A 29 -7.72 8.12 -17.71
N GLY A 30 -8.40 8.06 -18.87
CA GLY A 30 -9.44 9.02 -19.26
C GLY A 30 -10.82 8.78 -18.63
N SER A 31 -11.07 7.61 -18.04
CA SER A 31 -12.35 7.30 -17.37
C SER A 31 -12.18 7.20 -15.85
N GLN A 32 -13.09 7.82 -15.08
CA GLN A 32 -13.10 7.72 -13.61
C GLN A 32 -13.11 6.26 -13.14
N GLN A 33 -13.80 5.36 -13.85
CA GLN A 33 -13.80 3.92 -13.54
C GLN A 33 -12.46 3.24 -13.84
N GLY A 34 -11.76 3.63 -14.92
CA GLY A 34 -10.42 3.13 -15.22
C GLY A 34 -9.39 3.57 -14.18
N TYR A 35 -9.50 4.82 -13.71
CA TYR A 35 -8.60 5.38 -12.70
C TYR A 35 -8.83 4.80 -11.29
N PHE A 36 -10.09 4.71 -10.84
CA PHE A 36 -10.43 4.27 -9.48
C PHE A 36 -10.63 2.76 -9.33
N LEU A 37 -11.12 2.06 -10.35
CA LEU A 37 -11.41 0.63 -10.28
C LEU A 37 -10.45 -0.23 -11.12
N ALA A 38 -9.45 0.38 -11.77
CA ALA A 38 -8.50 -0.31 -12.65
C ALA A 38 -9.20 -1.26 -13.66
N GLY A 39 -10.38 -0.86 -14.13
CA GLY A 39 -11.21 -1.65 -15.05
C GLY A 39 -11.63 -3.03 -14.52
N ARG A 40 -11.70 -3.24 -13.20
CA ARG A 40 -11.96 -4.54 -12.54
C ARG A 40 -10.93 -5.64 -12.85
N SER A 41 -9.76 -5.27 -13.38
CA SER A 41 -8.72 -6.21 -13.81
C SER A 41 -7.77 -6.65 -12.68
N LEU A 42 -7.82 -6.00 -11.51
CA LEU A 42 -6.95 -6.30 -10.39
C LEU A 42 -7.32 -7.62 -9.71
N LYS A 43 -6.36 -8.55 -9.69
CA LYS A 43 -6.50 -9.82 -8.98
C LYS A 43 -6.30 -9.62 -7.47
N ALA A 44 -6.99 -10.43 -6.66
CA ALA A 44 -6.89 -10.43 -5.20
C ALA A 44 -5.47 -10.28 -4.61
N PRO A 45 -4.43 -11.01 -5.07
CA PRO A 45 -3.07 -10.87 -4.53
C PRO A 45 -2.45 -9.48 -4.79
N VAL A 46 -2.77 -8.83 -5.91
CA VAL A 46 -2.28 -7.48 -6.22
C VAL A 46 -2.93 -6.45 -5.30
N ILE A 47 -4.22 -6.63 -5.00
CA ILE A 47 -4.95 -5.78 -4.06
C ILE A 47 -4.36 -5.92 -2.65
N ALA A 48 -4.16 -7.16 -2.18
CA ALA A 48 -3.58 -7.41 -0.86
C ALA A 48 -2.15 -6.83 -0.74
N ALA A 49 -1.30 -7.04 -1.75
CA ALA A 49 0.04 -6.48 -1.78
C ALA A 49 0.03 -4.95 -1.75
N SER A 50 -0.86 -4.31 -2.53
CA SER A 50 -1.00 -2.86 -2.52
C SER A 50 -1.46 -2.34 -1.15
N LEU A 51 -2.44 -3.00 -0.51
CA LEU A 51 -2.92 -2.60 0.81
C LEU A 51 -1.83 -2.72 1.88
N MET A 52 -1.03 -3.80 1.85
CA MET A 52 0.11 -3.94 2.75
C MET A 52 1.17 -2.86 2.50
N LEU A 53 1.52 -2.59 1.24
CA LEU A 53 2.47 -1.55 0.88
C LEU A 53 2.02 -0.14 1.30
N THR A 54 0.71 0.13 1.28
CA THR A 54 0.14 1.41 1.77
C THR A 54 0.17 1.51 3.29
N ASN A 55 0.11 0.38 4.01
CA ASN A 55 0.23 0.36 5.46
C ASN A 55 1.69 0.48 5.93
N LEU A 56 2.65 -0.09 5.18
CA LEU A 56 4.08 -0.01 5.46
C LEU A 56 4.63 1.40 5.26
N SER A 57 4.83 2.10 6.37
CA SER A 57 5.42 3.44 6.41
C SER A 57 6.79 3.46 7.11
N THR A 58 7.46 4.60 7.08
CA THR A 58 8.71 4.83 7.83
C THR A 58 8.52 4.66 9.34
N GLU A 59 7.30 4.92 9.85
CA GLU A 59 6.92 4.68 11.23
C GLU A 59 6.99 3.19 11.59
N GLN A 60 6.46 2.32 10.72
CA GLN A 60 6.51 0.88 10.97
C GLN A 60 7.93 0.31 10.86
N LEU A 61 8.76 0.84 9.97
CA LEU A 61 10.13 0.35 9.77
C LEU A 61 11.10 0.80 10.89
N VAL A 62 11.09 2.08 11.25
CA VAL A 62 12.06 2.65 12.20
C VAL A 62 11.42 2.94 13.56
N GLY A 63 10.19 3.42 13.57
CA GLY A 63 9.45 3.77 14.80
C GLY A 63 9.12 2.55 15.66
N LEU A 64 8.54 1.51 15.08
CA LEU A 64 8.24 0.27 15.82
C LEU A 64 9.51 -0.42 16.32
N SER A 65 10.60 -0.39 15.55
CA SER A 65 11.90 -0.92 15.98
C SER A 65 12.45 -0.16 17.20
N GLY A 66 12.31 1.17 17.22
CA GLY A 66 12.68 2.01 18.36
C GLY A 66 11.79 1.81 19.59
N GLN A 67 10.49 1.61 19.39
CA GLN A 67 9.56 1.25 20.48
C GLN A 67 9.87 -0.14 21.03
N ALA A 68 10.12 -1.12 20.17
CA ALA A 68 10.47 -2.48 20.57
C ALA A 68 11.76 -2.54 21.40
N TYR A 69 12.73 -1.67 21.09
CA TYR A 69 13.95 -1.55 21.90
C TYR A 69 13.68 -1.02 23.32
N LYS A 70 12.71 -0.11 23.49
CA LYS A 70 12.39 0.50 24.79
C LYS A 70 11.39 -0.28 25.64
N SER A 71 10.32 -0.76 25.02
CA SER A 71 9.16 -1.38 25.67
C SER A 71 8.89 -2.82 25.22
N GLY A 72 9.83 -3.41 24.48
CA GLY A 72 9.73 -4.79 24.02
C GLY A 72 8.58 -5.00 23.03
N MET A 73 8.07 -6.23 23.00
CA MET A 73 7.05 -6.67 22.06
C MET A 73 5.62 -6.16 22.36
N SER A 74 5.44 -5.30 23.36
CA SER A 74 4.11 -4.82 23.78
C SER A 74 3.36 -4.09 22.65
N GLY A 75 4.07 -3.35 21.79
CA GLY A 75 3.47 -2.64 20.65
C GLY A 75 2.85 -3.56 19.59
N MET A 76 3.31 -4.82 19.47
CA MET A 76 2.74 -5.77 18.50
C MET A 76 1.28 -6.13 18.81
N GLY A 77 0.83 -5.97 20.07
CA GLY A 77 -0.57 -6.24 20.43
C GLY A 77 -1.57 -5.40 19.60
N TRP A 78 -1.21 -4.15 19.29
CA TRP A 78 -2.03 -3.27 18.45
C TRP A 78 -2.08 -3.73 17.00
N GLU A 79 -0.93 -4.08 16.43
CA GLU A 79 -0.81 -4.54 15.04
C GLU A 79 -1.53 -5.88 14.82
N VAL A 80 -1.36 -6.85 15.73
CA VAL A 80 -2.00 -8.17 15.62
C VAL A 80 -3.52 -8.08 15.77
N THR A 81 -4.01 -7.22 16.67
CA THR A 81 -5.45 -7.04 16.86
C THR A 81 -6.10 -6.38 15.64
N SER A 82 -5.39 -5.47 14.96
CA SER A 82 -5.87 -4.81 13.74
C SER A 82 -6.20 -5.80 12.61
N ALA A 83 -5.46 -6.91 12.51
CA ALA A 83 -5.69 -7.95 11.50
C ALA A 83 -7.09 -8.57 11.65
N VAL A 84 -7.55 -8.80 12.89
CA VAL A 84 -8.89 -9.31 13.16
C VAL A 84 -9.95 -8.32 12.69
N THR A 85 -9.78 -7.04 13.03
CA THR A 85 -10.69 -5.97 12.60
C THR A 85 -10.74 -5.84 11.06
N LEU A 86 -9.60 -6.00 10.37
CA LEU A 86 -9.54 -6.00 8.91
C LEU A 86 -10.32 -7.17 8.28
N ILE A 87 -10.33 -8.35 8.90
CA ILE A 87 -11.15 -9.48 8.44
C ILE A 87 -12.64 -9.12 8.52
N PHE A 88 -13.10 -8.54 9.64
CA PHE A 88 -14.48 -8.09 9.77
C PHE A 88 -14.83 -6.98 8.76
N LEU A 89 -13.93 -6.03 8.54
CA LEU A 89 -14.07 -5.00 7.51
C LEU A 89 -14.24 -5.62 6.11
N ALA A 90 -13.37 -6.55 5.75
CA ALA A 90 -13.37 -7.23 4.46
C ALA A 90 -14.64 -8.07 4.23
N LEU A 91 -15.18 -8.71 5.26
CA LEU A 91 -16.38 -9.55 5.13
C LEU A 91 -17.69 -8.75 5.14
N ILE A 92 -17.77 -7.68 5.94
CA ILE A 92 -19.04 -6.96 6.20
C ILE A 92 -19.16 -5.68 5.38
N PHE A 93 -18.08 -4.91 5.28
CA PHE A 93 -18.09 -3.55 4.74
C PHE A 93 -17.68 -3.52 3.27
N LEU A 94 -16.62 -4.25 2.89
CA LEU A 94 -16.17 -4.34 1.49
C LEU A 94 -17.29 -4.73 0.50
N PRO A 95 -18.12 -5.78 0.74
CA PRO A 95 -19.21 -6.11 -0.20
C PRO A 95 -20.29 -5.03 -0.24
N ARG A 96 -20.51 -4.26 0.84
CA ARG A 96 -21.45 -3.13 0.84
C ARG A 96 -20.92 -1.94 0.06
N TYR A 97 -19.63 -1.60 0.21
CA TYR A 97 -19.01 -0.50 -0.52
C TYR A 97 -18.95 -0.77 -2.02
N LEU A 98 -18.56 -1.98 -2.42
CA LEU A 98 -18.52 -2.37 -3.83
C LEU A 98 -19.91 -2.41 -4.48
N LYS A 99 -20.96 -2.84 -3.76
CA LYS A 99 -22.34 -2.84 -4.26
C LYS A 99 -22.93 -1.44 -4.46
N ARG A 100 -22.49 -0.46 -3.67
CA ARG A 100 -22.97 0.93 -3.72
C ARG A 100 -22.21 1.81 -4.73
N GLY A 101 -21.17 1.29 -5.36
CA GLY A 101 -20.38 2.03 -6.37
C GLY A 101 -19.68 3.28 -5.82
N ILE A 102 -19.47 3.34 -4.50
CA ILE A 102 -18.84 4.48 -3.83
C ILE A 102 -17.35 4.44 -4.17
N ALA A 103 -16.87 5.45 -4.92
CA ALA A 103 -15.47 5.56 -5.30
C ALA A 103 -14.60 6.20 -4.22
N THR A 104 -15.19 7.02 -3.34
CA THR A 104 -14.49 7.77 -2.28
C THR A 104 -15.31 7.75 -0.99
N ILE A 105 -14.65 7.48 0.14
CA ILE A 105 -15.25 7.66 1.47
C ILE A 105 -14.94 9.13 1.87
N PRO A 106 -15.95 9.97 2.15
CA PRO A 106 -15.73 11.34 2.61
C PRO A 106 -15.14 11.39 4.03
#